data_AF-A0ABD2T455-F1
#
_entry.id   AF-A0ABD2T455-F1
#
_cell.length_a   1.000
_cell.length_b   1.000
_cell.length_c   1.000
_cell.angle_alpha   90.00
_cell.angle_beta   90.00
_cell.angle_gamma   90.00
#
_symmetry.space_group_name_H-M   'P 1'
#
loop_
_entity.id
_entity.type
_entity.pdbx_description
1 polymer ?
#
loop_
_entity_poly.entity_id
_entity_poly.type
_entity_poly.pdbx_seq_one_letter_code
_entity_poly.pdbx_strand_id
1 'polypeptide(L)'
;MLHGLILSALHNHPNMAFAKAFVAKLLRDFSSKEAAKRVLDGAFQSSLKIVKESLEEYSSPDFRGDHNEIEAIQRLNLHTAMTNGRHLVWLVERMIELRVADTAVQEWSNQAAFTADLLRALRDDAWRNIVPGLPAVELRCTCKLSNAVATGTILATRQVRMKIVKDWLPVLILCKDYATPMMPSHKTIYVELEDTFLRIISTLPLSDAQELLQQCLSFSTRNVEGCPHLISAFTTWFRRANRFPLPDM
;
A
#
# COMPACT_ATOMS: atom_id res chain seq x y z
N MET A 1 -27.39 4.61 10.13
CA MET A 1 -27.42 5.50 8.94
C MET A 1 -26.03 5.67 8.31
N LEU A 2 -25.01 6.20 9.00
CA LEU A 2 -23.67 6.45 8.44
C LEU A 2 -23.02 5.22 7.76
N HIS A 3 -23.15 4.04 8.38
CA HIS A 3 -22.72 2.77 7.79
C HIS A 3 -23.38 2.48 6.44
N GLY A 4 -24.71 2.67 6.33
CA GLY A 4 -25.43 2.49 5.08
C GLY A 4 -25.03 3.48 3.98
N LEU A 5 -24.68 4.72 4.35
CA LEU A 5 -24.15 5.72 3.41
C LEU A 5 -22.79 5.30 2.85
N ILE A 6 -21.88 4.82 3.71
CA ILE A 6 -20.58 4.31 3.27
C ILE A 6 -20.76 3.11 2.35
N LEU A 7 -21.57 2.12 2.72
CA LEU A 7 -21.85 0.97 1.87
C LEU A 7 -22.45 1.38 0.51
N SER A 8 -23.36 2.36 0.49
CA SER A 8 -23.96 2.85 -0.76
C SER A 8 -22.92 3.53 -1.66
N ALA A 9 -22.01 4.31 -1.08
CA ALA A 9 -20.91 4.93 -1.82
C ALA A 9 -19.88 3.92 -2.35
N LEU A 10 -19.75 2.76 -1.72
CA LEU A 10 -18.88 1.69 -2.17
C LEU A 10 -19.56 0.81 -3.24
N HIS A 11 -20.80 0.38 -3.05
CA HIS A 11 -21.36 -0.73 -3.82
C HIS A 11 -22.48 -0.38 -4.80
N ASN A 12 -23.14 0.79 -4.71
CA ASN A 12 -24.45 0.96 -5.36
C ASN A 12 -24.74 2.37 -5.89
N HIS A 13 -23.96 2.87 -6.86
CA HIS A 13 -24.39 4.10 -7.55
C HIS A 13 -23.97 4.17 -9.03
N PRO A 14 -24.90 4.46 -9.96
CA PRO A 14 -24.56 4.75 -11.36
C PRO A 14 -23.63 5.97 -11.50
N ASN A 15 -23.60 6.82 -10.47
CA ASN A 15 -22.69 7.97 -10.31
C ASN A 15 -21.82 7.84 -9.05
N MET A 16 -21.01 6.79 -8.98
CA MET A 16 -20.18 6.47 -7.79
C MET A 16 -19.28 7.63 -7.33
N ALA A 17 -18.72 8.42 -8.26
CA ALA A 17 -17.86 9.55 -7.92
C ALA A 17 -18.60 10.64 -7.11
N PHE A 18 -19.81 11.00 -7.52
CA PHE A 18 -20.63 11.99 -6.83
C PHE A 18 -21.12 11.47 -5.47
N ALA A 19 -21.50 10.20 -5.39
CA ALA A 19 -21.87 9.58 -4.12
C ALA A 19 -20.68 9.59 -3.12
N LYS A 20 -19.48 9.22 -3.58
CA LYS A 20 -18.24 9.28 -2.79
C LYS A 20 -17.91 10.71 -2.35
N ALA A 21 -18.05 11.70 -3.22
CA ALA A 21 -17.81 13.11 -2.87
C ALA A 21 -18.84 13.63 -1.85
N PHE A 22 -20.11 13.25 -2.01
CA PHE A 22 -21.17 13.61 -1.07
C PHE A 22 -20.94 12.99 0.31
N VAL A 23 -20.65 11.69 0.38
CA VAL A 23 -20.33 11.01 1.65
C VAL A 23 -19.07 11.58 2.27
N ALA A 24 -18.04 11.94 1.48
CA ALA A 24 -16.84 12.62 1.99
C ALA A 24 -17.16 13.98 2.62
N LYS A 25 -18.09 14.75 2.03
CA LYS A 25 -18.58 16.00 2.63
C LYS A 25 -19.30 15.72 3.94
N LEU A 26 -20.26 14.79 3.95
CA LEU A 26 -20.99 14.43 5.17
C LEU A 26 -20.08 13.96 6.30
N LEU A 27 -19.05 13.17 5.99
CA LEU A 27 -18.08 12.69 6.96
C LEU A 27 -17.26 13.83 7.59
N ARG A 28 -16.87 14.85 6.81
CA ARG A 28 -16.15 16.03 7.32
C ARG A 28 -17.00 16.87 8.26
N ASP A 29 -18.29 16.98 7.96
CA ASP A 29 -19.25 17.76 8.74
C ASP A 29 -19.86 16.93 9.89
N PHE A 30 -19.49 15.65 10.03
CA PHE A 30 -20.07 14.75 11.03
C PHE A 30 -19.50 15.03 12.42
N SER A 31 -20.39 15.28 13.39
CA SER A 31 -20.01 15.74 14.73
C SER A 31 -19.25 14.73 15.57
N SER A 32 -19.48 13.42 15.38
CA SER A 32 -18.82 12.36 16.16
C SER A 32 -17.71 11.67 15.38
N LYS A 33 -16.47 12.08 15.66
CA LYS A 33 -15.26 11.50 15.08
C LYS A 33 -15.10 10.02 15.45
N GLU A 34 -15.46 9.62 16.67
CA GLU A 34 -15.38 8.24 17.16
C GLU A 34 -16.39 7.32 16.45
N ALA A 35 -17.59 7.81 16.18
CA ALA A 35 -18.58 7.05 15.41
C ALA A 35 -18.17 6.95 13.93
N ALA A 36 -17.65 8.03 13.33
CA ALA A 36 -17.08 7.98 11.99
C ALA A 36 -15.91 6.98 11.90
N LYS A 37 -14.99 7.02 12.88
CA LYS A 37 -13.88 6.07 12.99
C LYS A 37 -14.36 4.62 13.00
N ARG A 38 -15.28 4.26 13.90
CA ARG A 38 -15.78 2.87 14.01
C ARG A 38 -16.37 2.35 12.70
N VAL A 39 -17.13 3.19 11.99
CA VAL A 39 -17.75 2.79 10.73
C VAL A 39 -16.72 2.67 9.61
N LEU A 40 -15.75 3.61 9.54
CA LEU A 40 -14.66 3.55 8.56
C LEU A 40 -13.72 2.37 8.82
N ASP A 41 -13.38 2.09 10.07
CA ASP A 41 -12.57 0.92 10.47
C ASP A 41 -13.26 -0.37 10.02
N GLY A 42 -14.57 -0.52 10.25
CA GLY A 42 -15.32 -1.70 9.82
C GLY A 42 -15.39 -1.85 8.30
N ALA A 43 -15.59 -0.75 7.56
CA ALA A 43 -15.59 -0.75 6.09
C ALA A 43 -14.20 -1.07 5.51
N PHE A 44 -13.14 -0.54 6.13
CA PHE A 44 -11.75 -0.82 5.78
C PHE A 44 -11.42 -2.29 5.98
N GLN A 45 -11.72 -2.85 7.17
CA GLN A 45 -11.48 -4.25 7.48
C GLN A 45 -12.23 -5.18 6.53
N SER A 46 -13.50 -4.87 6.23
CA SER A 46 -14.30 -5.67 5.30
C SER A 46 -13.73 -5.64 3.88
N SER A 47 -13.36 -4.45 3.38
CA SER A 47 -12.77 -4.32 2.04
C SER A 47 -11.41 -5.01 1.95
N LEU A 48 -10.56 -4.86 2.98
CA LEU A 48 -9.25 -5.48 3.05
C LEU A 48 -9.36 -7.01 3.08
N LYS A 49 -10.30 -7.55 3.86
CA LYS A 49 -10.58 -8.97 3.91
C LYS A 49 -10.92 -9.51 2.51
N ILE A 50 -11.83 -8.85 1.79
CA ILE A 50 -12.22 -9.27 0.45
C ILE A 50 -11.04 -9.25 -0.53
N VAL A 51 -10.20 -8.20 -0.49
CA VAL A 51 -9.00 -8.13 -1.36
C VAL A 51 -8.06 -9.30 -1.06
N LYS A 52 -7.82 -9.59 0.22
CA LYS A 52 -6.94 -10.68 0.65
C LYS A 52 -7.45 -12.04 0.20
N GLU A 53 -8.71 -12.35 0.49
CA GLU A 53 -9.34 -13.63 0.11
C GLU A 53 -9.34 -13.81 -1.42
N SER A 54 -9.72 -12.77 -2.17
CA SER A 54 -9.72 -12.81 -3.64
C SER A 54 -8.32 -13.09 -4.21
N LEU A 55 -7.29 -12.51 -3.61
CA LEU A 55 -5.92 -12.68 -4.07
C LEU A 55 -5.31 -14.03 -3.65
N GLU A 56 -5.63 -14.49 -2.44
CA GLU A 56 -5.26 -15.81 -1.95
C GLU A 56 -5.82 -16.88 -2.90
N GLU A 57 -7.12 -16.82 -3.21
CA GLU A 57 -7.77 -17.72 -4.15
C GLU A 57 -7.15 -17.66 -5.55
N TYR A 58 -6.86 -16.46 -6.07
CA TYR A 58 -6.19 -16.29 -7.37
C TYR A 58 -4.77 -16.88 -7.38
N SER A 59 -4.02 -16.69 -6.30
CA SER A 59 -2.61 -17.11 -6.21
C SER A 59 -2.46 -18.60 -5.88
N SER A 60 -3.54 -19.27 -5.49
CA SER A 60 -3.56 -20.68 -5.11
C SER A 60 -3.11 -21.60 -6.27
N PRO A 61 -2.26 -22.60 -6.01
CA PRO A 61 -1.85 -23.59 -7.01
C PRO A 61 -3.03 -24.38 -7.61
N ASP A 62 -4.10 -24.59 -6.83
CA ASP A 62 -5.26 -25.41 -7.21
C ASP A 62 -6.07 -24.82 -8.37
N PHE A 63 -5.92 -23.51 -8.60
CA PHE A 63 -6.60 -22.79 -9.67
C PHE A 63 -5.70 -22.55 -10.88
N ARG A 64 -4.59 -23.30 -11.06
CA ARG A 64 -3.71 -23.16 -12.25
C ARG A 64 -3.99 -24.28 -13.27
N GLY A 65 -4.83 -24.02 -14.27
CA GLY A 65 -5.10 -24.98 -15.35
C GLY A 65 -6.03 -24.48 -16.46
N ASP A 66 -5.95 -25.10 -17.64
CA ASP A 66 -6.65 -24.70 -18.88
C ASP A 66 -8.09 -25.24 -18.93
N HIS A 67 -8.93 -24.76 -18.01
CA HIS A 67 -10.37 -25.00 -18.04
C HIS A 67 -11.09 -23.65 -17.99
N ASN A 68 -12.00 -23.39 -18.94
CA ASN A 68 -12.73 -22.13 -19.07
C ASN A 68 -13.38 -21.64 -17.76
N GLU A 69 -13.82 -22.57 -16.91
CA GLU A 69 -14.40 -22.27 -15.58
C GLU A 69 -13.35 -21.72 -14.59
N ILE A 70 -12.14 -22.28 -14.60
CA ILE A 70 -11.02 -21.83 -13.75
C ILE A 70 -10.59 -20.42 -14.15
N GLU A 71 -10.48 -20.15 -15.45
CA GLU A 71 -10.12 -18.83 -15.97
C GLU A 71 -11.20 -17.78 -15.61
N ALA A 72 -12.48 -18.15 -15.68
CA ALA A 72 -13.59 -17.27 -15.29
C ALA A 72 -13.54 -16.92 -13.79
N ILE A 73 -13.25 -17.89 -12.92
CA ILE A 73 -13.10 -17.68 -11.47
C ILE A 73 -11.90 -16.78 -11.18
N GLN A 74 -10.75 -17.03 -11.81
CA GLN A 74 -9.56 -16.19 -11.68
C GLN A 74 -9.84 -14.73 -12.07
N ARG A 75 -10.52 -14.51 -13.20
CA ARG A 75 -10.92 -13.16 -13.64
C ARG A 75 -11.85 -12.50 -12.62
N LEU A 76 -12.84 -13.23 -12.12
CA LEU A 76 -13.76 -12.72 -11.10
C LEU A 76 -13.00 -12.29 -9.84
N ASN A 77 -12.09 -13.11 -9.36
CA ASN A 77 -11.29 -12.84 -8.17
C ASN A 77 -10.40 -11.60 -8.36
N LEU A 78 -9.72 -11.49 -9.49
CA LEU A 78 -8.92 -10.31 -9.83
C LEU A 78 -9.75 -9.03 -9.94
N HIS A 79 -10.94 -9.08 -10.56
CA HIS A 79 -11.84 -7.93 -10.62
C HIS A 79 -12.41 -7.55 -9.25
N THR A 80 -12.69 -8.53 -8.41
CA THR A 80 -13.16 -8.33 -7.03
C THR A 80 -12.08 -7.68 -6.17
N ALA A 81 -10.84 -8.16 -6.26
CA ALA A 81 -9.67 -7.54 -5.63
C ALA A 81 -9.48 -6.10 -6.12
N MET A 82 -9.50 -5.86 -7.43
CA MET A 82 -9.34 -4.52 -8.01
C MET A 82 -10.42 -3.53 -7.54
N THR A 83 -11.67 -3.98 -7.46
CA THR A 83 -12.79 -3.14 -7.02
C THR A 83 -12.66 -2.76 -5.54
N ASN A 84 -12.37 -3.74 -4.68
CA ASN A 84 -12.20 -3.49 -3.25
C ASN A 84 -10.89 -2.75 -2.93
N GLY A 85 -9.84 -2.93 -3.72
CA GLY A 85 -8.62 -2.11 -3.64
C GLY A 85 -8.92 -0.63 -3.88
N ARG A 86 -9.77 -0.30 -4.86
CA ARG A 86 -10.24 1.09 -5.08
C ARG A 86 -11.09 1.61 -3.92
N HIS A 87 -11.84 0.73 -3.24
CA HIS A 87 -12.57 1.08 -2.03
C HIS A 87 -11.62 1.41 -0.90
N LEU A 88 -10.57 0.60 -0.70
CA LEU A 88 -9.52 0.84 0.28
C LEU A 88 -8.83 2.17 0.05
N VAL A 89 -8.46 2.50 -1.20
CA VAL A 89 -7.85 3.81 -1.51
C VAL A 89 -8.76 4.95 -1.04
N TRP A 90 -10.04 4.89 -1.37
CA TRP A 90 -11.00 5.94 -0.98
C TRP A 90 -11.20 5.99 0.53
N LEU A 91 -11.34 4.85 1.21
CA LEU A 91 -11.50 4.76 2.66
C LEU A 91 -10.29 5.34 3.38
N VAL A 92 -9.08 4.95 2.98
CA VAL A 92 -7.82 5.45 3.54
C VAL A 92 -7.72 6.95 3.41
N GLU A 93 -8.08 7.54 2.26
CA GLU A 93 -8.12 8.99 2.11
C GLU A 93 -9.04 9.67 3.14
N ARG A 94 -10.25 9.14 3.31
CA ARG A 94 -11.21 9.71 4.28
C ARG A 94 -10.71 9.54 5.71
N MET A 95 -10.13 8.39 6.04
CA MET A 95 -9.58 8.13 7.37
C MET A 95 -8.40 9.05 7.69
N ILE A 96 -7.53 9.34 6.71
CA ILE A 96 -6.41 10.28 6.86
C ILE A 96 -6.95 11.71 7.03
N GLU A 97 -7.88 12.16 6.18
CA GLU A 97 -8.51 13.48 6.25
C GLU A 97 -9.14 13.76 7.62
N LEU A 98 -9.83 12.76 8.17
CA LEU A 98 -10.45 12.85 9.50
C LEU A 98 -9.48 12.61 10.65
N ARG A 99 -8.22 12.22 10.36
CA ARG A 99 -7.21 11.81 11.34
C ARG A 99 -7.70 10.69 12.26
N VAL A 100 -8.18 9.60 11.66
CA VAL A 100 -8.66 8.38 12.33
C VAL A 100 -8.02 7.10 11.77
N ALA A 101 -6.95 7.24 10.99
CA ALA A 101 -6.31 6.14 10.25
C ALA A 101 -5.30 5.31 11.08
N ASP A 102 -5.17 5.53 12.39
CA ASP A 102 -4.18 4.81 13.23
C ASP A 102 -4.38 3.29 13.17
N THR A 103 -5.63 2.83 13.29
CA THR A 103 -6.00 1.41 13.17
C THR A 103 -5.65 0.89 11.78
N ALA A 104 -5.97 1.63 10.73
CA ALA A 104 -5.68 1.23 9.36
C ALA A 104 -4.18 1.08 9.09
N VAL A 105 -3.34 1.99 9.61
CA VAL A 105 -1.87 1.89 9.50
C VAL A 105 -1.36 0.66 10.25
N GLN A 106 -1.85 0.41 11.46
CA GLN A 106 -1.50 -0.79 12.23
C GLN A 106 -1.86 -2.06 11.47
N GLU A 107 -3.10 -2.17 10.98
CA GLU A 107 -3.57 -3.33 10.21
C GLU A 107 -2.77 -3.49 8.90
N TRP A 108 -2.57 -2.42 8.14
CA TRP A 108 -1.83 -2.44 6.87
C TRP A 108 -0.34 -2.82 7.04
N SER A 109 0.23 -2.56 8.21
CA SER A 109 1.59 -3.00 8.56
C SER A 109 1.69 -4.50 8.86
N ASN A 110 0.60 -5.18 9.19
CA ASN A 110 0.60 -6.60 9.54
C ASN A 110 0.10 -7.45 8.37
N GLN A 111 0.79 -7.38 7.23
CA GLN A 111 0.30 -7.95 5.96
C GLN A 111 1.27 -8.92 5.27
N ALA A 112 2.22 -9.53 5.99
CA ALA A 112 3.18 -10.48 5.44
C ALA A 112 2.58 -11.54 4.49
N ALA A 113 1.47 -12.20 4.89
CA ALA A 113 0.79 -13.18 4.04
C ALA A 113 0.24 -12.54 2.76
N PHE A 114 -0.48 -11.43 2.89
CA PHE A 114 -1.06 -10.71 1.77
C PHE A 114 0.01 -10.22 0.77
N THR A 115 1.13 -9.68 1.26
CA THR A 115 2.25 -9.28 0.39
C THR A 115 2.92 -10.47 -0.28
N ALA A 116 2.96 -11.64 0.36
CA ALA A 116 3.45 -12.87 -0.26
C ALA A 116 2.52 -13.35 -1.39
N ASP A 117 1.20 -13.27 -1.19
CA ASP A 117 0.20 -13.61 -2.21
C ASP A 117 0.26 -12.62 -3.38
N LEU A 118 0.47 -11.32 -3.12
CA LEU A 118 0.72 -10.32 -4.16
C LEU A 118 1.96 -10.67 -4.97
N LEU A 119 3.08 -10.96 -4.30
CA LEU A 119 4.32 -11.34 -5.00
C LEU A 119 4.12 -12.60 -5.86
N ARG A 120 3.36 -13.59 -5.37
CA ARG A 120 3.07 -14.81 -6.13
C ARG A 120 2.18 -14.54 -7.34
N ALA A 121 1.12 -13.76 -7.15
CA ALA A 121 0.19 -13.36 -8.19
C ALA A 121 0.87 -12.53 -9.29
N LEU A 122 1.73 -11.59 -8.90
CA LEU A 122 2.37 -10.65 -9.83
C LEU A 122 3.55 -11.23 -10.62
N ARG A 123 4.09 -12.38 -10.19
CA ARG A 123 5.12 -13.11 -10.94
C ARG A 123 4.58 -13.84 -12.17
N ASP A 124 3.29 -14.17 -12.18
CA ASP A 124 2.60 -14.65 -13.37
C ASP A 124 2.30 -13.44 -14.27
N ASP A 125 2.32 -13.58 -15.60
CA ASP A 125 1.99 -12.47 -16.51
C ASP A 125 0.49 -12.40 -16.85
N ALA A 126 -0.31 -13.40 -16.46
CA ALA A 126 -1.73 -13.49 -16.78
C ALA A 126 -2.55 -12.30 -16.27
N TRP A 127 -2.26 -11.78 -15.08
CA TRP A 127 -2.99 -10.64 -14.48
C TRP A 127 -2.94 -9.38 -15.33
N ARG A 128 -1.87 -9.19 -16.13
CA ARG A 128 -1.67 -7.97 -16.93
C ARG A 128 -2.77 -7.76 -17.97
N ASN A 129 -3.32 -8.85 -18.48
CA ASN A 129 -4.38 -8.82 -19.48
C ASN A 129 -5.78 -8.72 -18.85
N ILE A 130 -5.90 -8.95 -17.54
CA ILE A 130 -7.18 -8.99 -16.81
C ILE A 130 -7.39 -7.68 -16.04
N VAL A 131 -6.45 -7.32 -15.17
CA VAL A 131 -6.49 -6.13 -14.31
C VAL A 131 -5.11 -5.46 -14.22
N PRO A 132 -4.59 -4.83 -15.29
CA PRO A 132 -3.26 -4.21 -15.29
C PRO A 132 -3.08 -3.11 -14.23
N GLY A 133 -4.19 -2.57 -13.70
CA GLY A 133 -4.17 -1.55 -12.66
C GLY A 133 -4.06 -2.06 -11.21
N LEU A 134 -4.19 -3.37 -10.96
CA LEU A 134 -4.23 -3.93 -9.61
C LEU A 134 -2.98 -3.58 -8.76
N PRO A 135 -1.74 -3.78 -9.25
CA PRO A 135 -0.56 -3.47 -8.44
C PRO A 135 -0.49 -1.99 -8.03
N ALA A 136 -0.90 -1.09 -8.92
CA ALA A 136 -0.87 0.34 -8.64
C ALA A 136 -1.95 0.79 -7.66
N VAL A 137 -3.09 0.10 -7.60
CA VAL A 137 -4.13 0.36 -6.61
C VAL A 137 -3.64 -0.03 -5.22
N GLU A 138 -3.05 -1.21 -5.07
CA GLU A 138 -2.50 -1.67 -3.77
C GLU A 138 -1.34 -0.77 -3.32
N LEU A 139 -0.41 -0.46 -4.22
CA LEU A 139 0.69 0.46 -3.90
C LEU A 139 0.21 1.89 -3.61
N ARG A 140 -0.97 2.31 -4.08
CA ARG A 140 -1.55 3.63 -3.75
C ARG A 140 -2.07 3.67 -2.33
N CYS A 141 -2.69 2.60 -1.84
CA CYS A 141 -3.03 2.46 -0.43
C CYS A 141 -1.77 2.53 0.43
N THR A 142 -0.75 1.74 0.08
CA THR A 142 0.54 1.73 0.78
C THR A 142 1.21 3.09 0.79
N CYS A 143 1.24 3.79 -0.34
CA CYS A 143 1.82 5.12 -0.46
C CYS A 143 1.12 6.15 0.42
N LYS A 144 -0.22 6.20 0.42
CA LYS A 144 -0.98 7.15 1.26
C LYS A 144 -0.73 6.92 2.76
N LEU A 145 -0.82 5.68 3.21
CA LEU A 145 -0.59 5.33 4.62
C LEU A 145 0.86 5.58 5.03
N SER A 146 1.81 5.16 4.20
CA SER A 146 3.24 5.36 4.46
C SER A 146 3.61 6.84 4.47
N ASN A 147 3.03 7.66 3.59
CA ASN A 147 3.30 9.09 3.56
C ASN A 147 2.71 9.79 4.78
N ALA A 148 1.52 9.39 5.23
CA ALA A 148 0.94 9.90 6.48
C ALA A 148 1.82 9.55 7.70
N VAL A 149 2.45 8.37 7.71
CA VAL A 149 3.44 7.99 8.72
C VAL A 149 4.74 8.81 8.59
N ALA A 150 5.28 8.94 7.38
CA ALA A 150 6.54 9.63 7.11
C ALA A 150 6.49 11.13 7.44
N THR A 151 5.33 11.76 7.24
CA THR A 151 5.08 13.17 7.55
C THR A 151 4.70 13.43 9.01
N GLY A 152 4.53 12.38 9.82
CA GLY A 152 4.06 12.52 11.20
C GLY A 152 2.57 12.85 11.34
N THR A 153 1.80 12.80 10.25
CA THR A 153 0.33 12.92 10.29
C THR A 153 -0.30 11.80 11.11
N ILE A 154 0.31 10.60 11.05
CA ILE A 154 -0.04 9.44 11.87
C ILE A 154 1.20 9.01 12.65
N LEU A 155 1.08 8.92 13.98
CA LEU A 155 2.17 8.48 14.84
C LEU A 155 2.21 6.95 14.89
N ALA A 156 3.15 6.37 14.16
CA ALA A 156 3.37 4.93 14.14
C ALA A 156 4.49 4.51 15.10
N THR A 157 4.33 3.38 15.79
CA THR A 157 5.40 2.78 16.59
C THR A 157 6.58 2.34 15.71
N ARG A 158 7.75 2.11 16.31
CA ARG A 158 8.92 1.56 15.61
C ARG A 158 8.56 0.30 14.81
N GLN A 159 7.82 -0.62 15.44
CA GLN A 159 7.47 -1.90 14.84
C GLN A 159 6.59 -1.72 13.60
N VAL A 160 5.60 -0.83 13.65
CA VAL A 160 4.73 -0.51 12.51
C VAL A 160 5.53 0.11 11.35
N ARG A 161 6.38 1.10 11.64
CA ARG A 161 7.24 1.73 10.64
C ARG A 161 8.15 0.72 9.95
N MET A 162 8.75 -0.18 10.72
CA MET A 162 9.62 -1.23 10.20
C MET A 162 8.85 -2.24 9.33
N LYS A 163 7.71 -2.75 9.82
CA LYS A 163 6.90 -3.75 9.09
C LYS A 163 6.33 -3.22 7.78
N ILE A 164 5.84 -1.98 7.76
CA ILE A 164 5.34 -1.36 6.51
C ILE A 164 6.40 -1.40 5.43
N VAL A 165 7.63 -0.97 5.74
CA VAL A 165 8.71 -0.99 4.75
C VAL A 165 9.08 -2.44 4.41
N LYS A 166 9.28 -3.29 5.41
CA LYS A 166 9.76 -4.67 5.23
C LYS A 166 8.83 -5.52 4.35
N ASP A 167 7.53 -5.44 4.56
CA ASP A 167 6.55 -6.28 3.86
C ASP A 167 6.25 -5.74 2.45
N TRP A 168 6.23 -4.41 2.28
CA TRP A 168 5.82 -3.78 1.02
C TRP A 168 6.97 -3.43 0.06
N LEU A 169 8.20 -3.31 0.56
CA LEU A 169 9.37 -3.03 -0.29
C LEU A 169 9.58 -4.08 -1.39
N PRO A 170 9.47 -5.40 -1.13
CA PRO A 170 9.57 -6.41 -2.20
C PRO A 170 8.50 -6.26 -3.28
N VAL A 171 7.27 -5.88 -2.90
CA VAL A 171 6.16 -5.65 -3.84
C VAL A 171 6.47 -4.46 -4.75
N LEU A 172 6.97 -3.35 -4.19
CA LEU A 172 7.40 -2.18 -4.95
C LEU A 172 8.51 -2.53 -5.95
N ILE A 173 9.54 -3.28 -5.52
CA ILE A 173 10.65 -3.70 -6.37
C ILE A 173 10.13 -4.52 -7.57
N LEU A 174 9.29 -5.53 -7.30
CA LEU A 174 8.71 -6.37 -8.35
C LEU A 174 7.88 -5.54 -9.35
N CYS A 175 7.04 -4.63 -8.86
CA CYS A 175 6.19 -3.79 -9.72
C CYS A 175 7.00 -2.84 -10.61
N LYS A 176 8.14 -2.34 -10.12
CA LYS A 176 9.03 -1.46 -10.88
C LYS A 176 9.65 -2.18 -12.07
N ASP A 177 10.04 -3.44 -11.91
CA ASP A 177 10.62 -4.24 -13.00
C ASP A 177 9.61 -4.48 -14.13
N TYR A 178 8.32 -4.50 -13.80
CA TYR A 178 7.22 -4.68 -14.74
C TYR A 178 6.59 -3.37 -15.24
N ALA A 179 7.10 -2.21 -14.82
CA ALA A 179 6.67 -0.91 -15.32
C ALA A 179 7.12 -0.75 -16.79
N THR A 180 6.35 -1.32 -17.71
CA THR A 180 6.56 -1.18 -19.16
C THR A 180 6.26 0.26 -19.60
N PRO A 181 6.77 0.69 -20.78
CA PRO A 181 6.50 2.02 -21.33
C PRO A 181 5.01 2.36 -21.52
N MET A 182 4.11 1.35 -21.47
CA MET A 182 2.66 1.53 -21.67
C MET A 182 1.90 2.03 -20.42
N MET A 183 2.52 2.06 -19.24
CA MET A 183 1.87 2.55 -17.99
C MET A 183 2.59 3.75 -17.35
N PRO A 184 2.80 4.87 -18.08
CA PRO A 184 3.60 6.00 -17.61
C PRO A 184 2.97 6.73 -16.41
N SER A 185 1.65 6.66 -16.24
CA SER A 185 0.92 7.26 -15.11
C SER A 185 1.23 6.62 -13.76
N HIS A 186 1.83 5.42 -13.74
CA HIS A 186 2.18 4.70 -12.52
C HIS A 186 3.65 4.91 -12.13
N LYS A 187 4.47 5.49 -13.00
CA LYS A 187 5.88 5.76 -12.70
C LYS A 187 6.06 6.72 -11.52
N THR A 188 5.14 7.67 -11.38
CA THR A 188 5.16 8.66 -10.29
C THR A 188 4.95 8.00 -8.92
N ILE A 189 4.03 7.03 -8.82
CA ILE A 189 3.73 6.38 -7.55
C ILE A 189 4.89 5.53 -7.03
N TYR A 190 5.67 4.90 -7.92
CA TYR A 190 6.81 4.09 -7.52
C TYR A 190 7.90 4.96 -6.94
N VAL A 191 8.24 6.07 -7.60
CA VAL A 191 9.25 7.02 -7.11
C VAL A 191 8.80 7.69 -5.81
N GLU A 192 7.52 8.07 -5.72
CA GLU A 192 6.94 8.63 -4.48
C GLU A 192 7.03 7.63 -3.32
N LEU A 193 6.75 6.34 -3.58
CA LEU A 193 6.82 5.31 -2.55
C LEU A 193 8.26 4.97 -2.15
N GLU A 194 9.21 4.94 -3.09
CA GLU A 194 10.64 4.79 -2.80
C GLU A 194 11.10 5.90 -1.83
N ASP A 195 10.84 7.16 -2.17
CA ASP A 195 11.19 8.30 -1.30
C ASP A 195 10.50 8.19 0.07
N THR A 196 9.22 7.84 0.09
CA THR A 196 8.45 7.67 1.32
C THR A 196 9.03 6.58 2.22
N PHE A 197 9.42 5.42 1.68
CA PHE A 197 10.07 4.38 2.45
C PHE A 197 11.44 4.83 2.98
N LEU A 198 12.25 5.52 2.18
CA LEU A 198 13.54 6.06 2.63
C LEU A 198 13.37 7.10 3.75
N ARG A 199 12.32 7.94 3.68
CA ARG A 199 11.95 8.85 4.78
C ARG A 199 11.59 8.08 6.05
N ILE A 200 10.76 7.04 5.96
CA ILE A 200 10.42 6.19 7.12
C ILE A 200 11.69 5.54 7.68
N ILE A 201 12.51 4.93 6.84
CA ILE A 201 13.76 4.25 7.23
C ILE A 201 14.69 5.21 7.99
N SER A 202 14.79 6.46 7.53
CA SER A 202 15.62 7.50 8.16
C SER A 202 15.20 7.84 9.60
N THR A 203 13.97 7.49 10.01
CA THR A 203 13.45 7.67 11.38
C THR A 203 13.62 6.44 12.28
N LEU A 204 14.14 5.33 11.76
CA LEU A 204 14.35 4.10 12.52
C LEU A 204 15.71 4.11 13.25
N PRO A 205 15.88 3.30 14.31
CA PRO A 205 17.19 3.01 14.91
C PRO A 205 18.23 2.60 13.86
N LEU A 206 19.52 2.84 14.15
CA LEU A 206 20.59 2.69 13.17
C LEU A 206 20.67 1.28 12.57
N SER A 207 20.51 0.24 13.39
CA SER A 207 20.52 -1.17 12.99
C SER A 207 19.38 -1.51 12.04
N ASP A 208 18.14 -1.11 12.36
CA ASP A 208 16.98 -1.41 11.52
C ASP A 208 17.06 -0.63 10.21
N ALA A 209 17.54 0.62 10.28
CA ALA A 209 17.75 1.43 9.10
C ALA A 209 18.79 0.80 8.17
N GLN A 210 19.85 0.23 8.72
CA GLN A 210 20.87 -0.50 7.96
C GLN A 210 20.28 -1.72 7.24
N GLU A 211 19.51 -2.56 7.95
CA GLU A 211 18.84 -3.75 7.37
C GLU A 211 17.99 -3.38 6.15
N LEU A 212 17.18 -2.32 6.27
CA LEU A 212 16.24 -1.91 5.22
C LEU A 212 16.91 -1.13 4.08
N LEU A 213 17.90 -0.27 4.38
CA LEU A 213 18.64 0.48 3.34
C LEU A 213 19.38 -0.46 2.39
N GLN A 214 19.95 -1.56 2.89
CA GLN A 214 20.62 -2.55 2.05
C GLN A 214 19.67 -3.14 0.99
N GLN A 215 18.41 -3.39 1.35
CA GLN A 215 17.40 -3.89 0.41
C GLN A 215 17.01 -2.83 -0.64
N CYS A 216 17.09 -1.54 -0.29
CA CYS A 216 16.79 -0.41 -1.18
C CYS A 216 17.87 -0.18 -2.25
N LEU A 217 19.02 -0.87 -2.21
CA LEU A 217 20.03 -0.78 -3.28
C LEU A 217 19.48 -1.23 -4.64
N SER A 218 18.47 -2.09 -4.66
CA SER A 218 17.71 -2.47 -5.84
C SER A 218 17.01 -1.29 -6.55
N PHE A 219 16.87 -0.13 -5.91
CA PHE A 219 16.36 1.06 -6.59
C PHE A 219 17.36 1.60 -7.62
N SER A 220 18.65 1.38 -7.41
CA SER A 220 19.77 1.88 -8.21
C SER A 220 19.95 1.16 -9.57
N THR A 221 18.99 0.38 -10.04
CA THR A 221 19.19 -0.65 -11.08
C THR A 221 19.51 -0.16 -12.49
N ARG A 222 19.53 1.15 -12.79
CA ARG A 222 19.81 1.63 -14.17
C ARG A 222 20.66 2.90 -14.31
N ASN A 223 20.74 3.77 -13.30
CA ASN A 223 21.62 4.96 -13.32
C ASN A 223 21.81 5.48 -11.88
N VAL A 224 23.05 5.70 -11.44
CA VAL A 224 23.38 6.29 -10.13
C VAL A 224 22.84 7.71 -10.02
N GLU A 225 22.84 8.46 -11.12
CA GLU A 225 22.23 9.81 -11.19
C GLU A 225 20.70 9.78 -11.12
N GLY A 226 20.08 8.62 -11.33
CA GLY A 226 18.63 8.44 -11.35
C GLY A 226 17.97 8.26 -9.98
N CYS A 227 18.74 8.21 -8.88
CA CYS A 227 18.22 7.94 -7.54
C CYS A 227 18.77 8.89 -6.45
N PRO A 228 18.61 10.22 -6.58
CA PRO A 228 19.13 11.19 -5.61
C PRO A 228 18.56 10.99 -4.19
N HIS A 229 17.32 10.50 -4.08
CA HIS A 229 16.67 10.14 -2.81
C HIS A 229 17.42 9.01 -2.08
N LEU A 230 17.90 7.99 -2.81
CA LEU A 230 18.66 6.89 -2.24
C LEU A 230 20.01 7.37 -1.69
N ILE A 231 20.74 8.18 -2.47
CA ILE A 231 22.02 8.76 -2.04
C ILE A 231 21.84 9.59 -0.77
N SER A 232 20.79 10.42 -0.72
CA SER A 232 20.45 11.23 0.46
C SER A 232 20.19 10.38 1.71
N ALA A 233 19.47 9.27 1.55
CA ALA A 233 19.17 8.35 2.65
C ALA A 233 20.43 7.66 3.20
N PHE A 234 21.29 7.12 2.34
CA PHE A 234 22.57 6.54 2.74
C PHE A 234 23.49 7.57 3.40
N THR A 235 23.59 8.77 2.83
CA THR A 235 24.39 9.86 3.40
C THR A 235 23.90 10.22 4.80
N THR A 236 22.58 10.29 4.99
CA THR A 236 21.96 10.53 6.30
C THR A 236 22.29 9.42 7.28
N TRP A 237 22.23 8.16 6.86
CA TRP A 237 22.61 7.02 7.68
C TRP A 237 24.09 7.06 8.07
N PHE A 238 25.01 7.29 7.14
CA PHE A 238 26.45 7.40 7.43
C PHE A 238 26.76 8.50 8.43
N ARG A 239 26.13 9.68 8.30
CA ARG A 239 26.27 10.77 9.27
C ARG A 239 25.77 10.38 10.67
N ARG A 240 24.69 9.59 10.75
CA ARG A 240 24.17 9.08 12.02
C ARG A 240 25.09 8.02 12.64
N ALA A 241 25.66 7.13 11.83
CA ALA A 241 26.60 6.11 12.27
C ALA A 241 27.90 6.73 12.82
N ASN A 242 28.47 7.71 12.11
CA ASN A 242 29.74 8.34 12.49
C ASN A 242 29.64 9.27 13.72
N ARG A 243 28.43 9.57 14.21
CA ARG A 243 28.22 10.33 15.46
C ARG A 243 28.41 9.50 16.72
N PHE A 244 28.44 8.18 16.59
CA PHE A 244 28.77 7.26 17.68
C PHE A 244 30.09 6.59 17.35
N PRO A 245 31.24 7.20 17.71
CA PRO A 245 32.52 6.50 17.61
C PRO A 245 32.40 5.20 18.41
N LEU A 246 32.76 4.08 17.80
CA LEU A 246 33.05 2.85 18.54
C LEU A 246 34.08 3.23 19.62
N PRO A 247 33.90 2.85 20.90
CA PRO A 247 35.01 2.88 21.84
C PRO A 247 36.12 2.01 21.23
N ASP A 248 37.31 2.58 21.09
CA ASP A 248 38.48 1.87 20.57
C ASP A 248 38.62 0.52 21.29
N MET A 249 38.73 -0.56 20.50
CA MET A 249 39.08 -1.90 21.00
C MET A 249 40.54 -1.93 21.48
#